data_AF-C5LC67-F1
#
_entry.id   AF-C5LC67-F1
#
_cell.length_a   1.000
_cell.length_b   1.000
_cell.length_c   1.000
_cell.angle_alpha   90.00
_cell.angle_beta   90.00
_cell.angle_gamma   90.00
#
_symmetry.space_group_name_H-M   'P 1'
#
loop_
_entity.id
_entity.type
_entity.pdbx_description
1 polymer ?
#
loop_
_entity_poly.entity_id
_entity_poly.type
_entity_poly.pdbx_seq_one_letter_code
_entity_poly.pdbx_strand_id
1 'polypeptide(L)'
;MPSAGRPSPHSTESAHNSPPIWKQYVPDTALLVSGSLGGPFVIFTLTPLRNGLTLAAQDRVSTMAGLYRRCFTHGFRSGWVGGLWPSIPAIPQFCVLGPMYHLYASFLGQQGALVCTAVTETAITYGANTRNAEVAYNQYVPRKDRLTNLTPAYKPIGPGAFMHATRNALGMCGMRVFAAPLDEHMCKVVRNPQASRMLSDFMASCLSGAISMPFNQVYNFFVTSKEARQATRIQRVALATTYLRRQYLTTTPDGSVRPSRIMLRDMGMRCLYAGTLFCIYATIERNLVENWPYLTERLSPS
;
A
#
# COMPACT_ATOMS: atom_id res chain seq x y z
N MET A 1 57.06 7.87 13.23
CA MET A 1 57.37 8.65 12.01
C MET A 1 57.39 7.70 10.82
N PRO A 2 56.33 7.67 9.99
CA PRO A 2 56.29 6.85 8.77
C PRO A 2 56.81 7.63 7.55
N SER A 3 57.57 6.93 6.72
CA SER A 3 58.20 7.39 5.49
C SER A 3 57.19 7.74 4.39
N ALA A 4 57.29 8.95 3.83
CA ALA A 4 56.51 9.40 2.68
C ALA A 4 57.04 8.76 1.38
N GLY A 5 56.22 7.90 0.77
CA GLY A 5 56.45 7.34 -0.56
C GLY A 5 56.11 8.34 -1.66
N ARG A 6 56.96 8.43 -2.69
CA ARG A 6 56.76 9.26 -3.88
C ARG A 6 55.54 8.82 -4.70
N PRO A 7 54.74 9.73 -5.26
CA PRO A 7 53.70 9.40 -6.24
C PRO A 7 54.32 9.05 -7.61
N SER A 8 53.87 7.93 -8.18
CA SER A 8 54.19 7.53 -9.56
C SER A 8 53.44 8.41 -10.59
N PRO A 9 54.04 8.70 -11.76
CA PRO A 9 53.45 9.56 -12.78
C PRO A 9 52.40 8.82 -13.62
N HIS A 10 51.22 9.45 -13.72
CA HIS A 10 50.24 9.44 -14.80
C HIS A 10 50.20 8.22 -15.74
N SER A 11 49.37 7.26 -15.39
CA SER A 11 48.64 6.45 -16.38
C SER A 11 47.58 7.33 -17.04
N THR A 12 47.72 7.57 -18.34
CA THR A 12 46.73 8.23 -19.20
C THR A 12 45.35 7.60 -19.05
N GLU A 13 44.43 8.37 -18.47
CA GLU A 13 43.01 8.08 -18.35
C GLU A 13 42.41 7.76 -19.73
N SER A 14 41.99 6.51 -19.92
CA SER A 14 41.07 6.15 -20.98
C SER A 14 39.78 6.94 -20.76
N ALA A 15 39.48 7.88 -21.66
CA ALA A 15 38.28 8.70 -21.64
C ALA A 15 37.04 7.83 -21.35
N HIS A 16 36.55 8.04 -20.14
CA HIS A 16 35.49 7.30 -19.49
C HIS A 16 34.20 7.45 -20.32
N ASN A 17 33.80 6.40 -21.05
CA ASN A 17 32.45 6.27 -21.58
C ASN A 17 31.50 6.01 -20.41
N SER A 18 31.30 7.03 -19.55
CA SER A 18 30.30 6.96 -18.50
C SER A 18 28.93 6.78 -19.17
N PRO A 19 28.18 5.72 -18.84
CA PRO A 19 26.85 5.54 -19.39
C PRO A 19 26.02 6.79 -19.10
N PRO A 20 25.13 7.19 -20.02
CA PRO A 20 24.34 8.40 -19.84
C PRO A 20 23.58 8.34 -18.51
N ILE A 21 23.50 9.48 -17.82
CA ILE A 21 22.98 9.62 -16.46
C ILE A 21 21.64 8.88 -16.27
N TRP A 22 20.76 8.85 -17.28
CA TRP A 22 19.49 8.13 -17.23
C TRP A 22 19.62 6.61 -17.03
N LYS A 23 20.68 5.96 -17.54
CA LYS A 23 20.89 4.51 -17.36
C LYS A 23 21.11 4.13 -15.89
N GLN A 24 21.62 5.05 -15.08
CA GLN A 24 21.77 4.83 -13.63
C GLN A 24 20.42 4.78 -12.91
N TYR A 25 19.35 5.28 -13.54
CA TYR A 25 18.00 5.30 -13.00
C TYR A 25 17.08 4.24 -13.63
N VAL A 26 17.56 3.48 -14.62
CA VAL A 26 16.80 2.35 -15.16
C VAL A 26 16.85 1.22 -14.13
N PRO A 27 15.70 0.72 -13.67
CA PRO A 27 15.68 -0.36 -12.69
C PRO A 27 16.20 -1.64 -13.30
N ASP A 28 16.73 -2.52 -12.45
CA ASP A 28 17.02 -3.89 -12.86
C ASP A 28 15.76 -4.52 -13.49
N THR A 29 15.94 -5.22 -14.61
CA THR A 29 14.87 -5.92 -15.32
C THR A 29 14.12 -6.86 -14.39
N ALA A 30 14.81 -7.52 -13.46
CA ALA A 30 14.17 -8.38 -12.47
C ALA A 30 13.13 -7.62 -11.62
N LEU A 31 13.45 -6.38 -11.21
CA LEU A 31 12.55 -5.51 -10.45
C LEU A 31 11.39 -4.98 -11.29
N LEU A 32 11.64 -4.66 -12.57
CA LEU A 32 10.55 -4.29 -13.49
C LEU A 32 9.55 -5.43 -13.67
N VAL A 33 10.04 -6.66 -13.83
CA VAL A 33 9.20 -7.85 -13.99
C VAL A 33 8.47 -8.18 -12.68
N SER A 34 9.13 -8.10 -11.53
CA SER A 34 8.49 -8.33 -10.24
C SER A 34 7.39 -7.30 -9.97
N GLY A 35 7.61 -6.02 -10.27
CA GLY A 35 6.59 -4.97 -10.18
C GLY A 35 5.44 -5.19 -11.16
N SER A 36 5.74 -5.52 -12.41
CA SER A 36 4.73 -5.64 -13.48
C SER A 36 3.87 -6.89 -13.38
N LEU A 37 4.39 -8.00 -12.84
CA LEU A 37 3.64 -9.26 -12.70
C LEU A 37 3.26 -9.53 -11.25
N GLY A 38 4.22 -9.42 -10.33
CA GLY A 38 4.02 -9.68 -8.91
C GLY A 38 3.07 -8.68 -8.27
N GLY A 39 3.19 -7.39 -8.60
CA GLY A 39 2.31 -6.34 -8.07
C GLY A 39 0.82 -6.61 -8.33
N PRO A 40 0.38 -6.70 -9.60
CA PRO A 40 -1.01 -7.02 -9.95
C PRO A 40 -1.51 -8.33 -9.35
N PHE A 41 -0.65 -9.37 -9.34
CA PHE A 41 -0.96 -10.68 -8.77
C PHE A 41 -1.28 -10.60 -7.28
N VAL A 42 -0.43 -9.91 -6.49
CA VAL A 42 -0.64 -9.74 -5.05
C VAL A 42 -1.89 -8.90 -4.77
N ILE A 43 -2.07 -7.80 -5.49
CA ILE A 43 -3.25 -6.94 -5.36
C ILE A 43 -4.53 -7.72 -5.65
N PHE A 44 -4.53 -8.54 -6.71
CA PHE A 44 -5.68 -9.37 -7.05
C PHE A 44 -5.94 -10.42 -5.96
N THR A 45 -4.91 -11.18 -5.58
CA THR A 45 -5.00 -12.26 -4.60
C THR A 45 -5.57 -11.77 -3.27
N LEU A 46 -5.17 -10.57 -2.83
CA LEU A 46 -5.59 -9.98 -1.56
C LEU A 46 -6.88 -9.14 -1.66
N THR A 47 -7.61 -9.22 -2.78
CA THR A 47 -8.90 -8.54 -2.95
C THR A 47 -9.90 -8.85 -1.83
N PRO A 48 -10.06 -10.10 -1.33
CA PRO A 48 -10.99 -10.37 -0.23
C PRO A 48 -10.64 -9.60 1.05
N LEU A 49 -9.35 -9.46 1.38
CA LEU A 49 -8.92 -8.70 2.56
C LEU A 49 -9.27 -7.22 2.41
N ARG A 50 -9.05 -6.67 1.21
CA ARG A 50 -9.38 -5.29 0.87
C ARG A 50 -10.90 -5.04 0.88
N ASN A 51 -11.69 -5.93 0.29
CA ASN A 51 -13.15 -5.84 0.28
C ASN A 51 -13.71 -5.89 1.71
N GLY A 52 -13.11 -6.70 2.59
CA GLY A 52 -13.44 -6.70 4.02
C GLY A 52 -13.22 -5.35 4.70
N LEU A 53 -12.13 -4.66 4.39
CA LEU A 53 -11.87 -3.29 4.90
C LEU A 53 -12.88 -2.26 4.37
N THR A 54 -13.33 -2.41 3.12
CA THR A 54 -14.39 -1.57 2.55
C THR A 54 -15.71 -1.78 3.29
N LEU A 55 -16.07 -3.04 3.57
CA LEU A 55 -17.28 -3.36 4.33
C LEU A 55 -17.22 -2.86 5.77
N ALA A 56 -16.05 -2.99 6.41
CA ALA A 56 -15.81 -2.52 7.78
C ALA A 56 -16.16 -1.04 7.94
N ALA A 57 -15.92 -0.22 6.91
CA ALA A 57 -16.20 1.21 6.93
C ALA A 57 -17.68 1.55 7.09
N GLN A 58 -18.58 0.63 6.71
CA GLN A 58 -20.04 0.80 6.80
C GLN A 58 -20.68 -0.10 7.85
N ASP A 59 -19.89 -0.87 8.60
CA ASP A 59 -20.37 -1.88 9.53
C ASP A 59 -19.75 -1.69 10.93
N ARG A 60 -20.61 -1.48 11.93
CA ARG A 60 -20.24 -1.26 13.35
C ARG A 60 -20.52 -2.44 14.27
N VAL A 61 -21.02 -3.55 13.73
CA VAL A 61 -21.57 -4.65 14.53
C VAL A 61 -20.80 -5.95 14.29
N SER A 62 -20.42 -6.21 13.05
CA SER A 62 -19.77 -7.44 12.63
C SER A 62 -18.35 -7.54 13.16
N THR A 63 -17.95 -8.75 13.52
CA THR A 63 -16.56 -9.10 13.82
C THR A 63 -15.71 -9.14 12.54
N MET A 64 -14.38 -9.13 12.68
CA MET A 64 -13.45 -9.28 11.55
C MET A 64 -13.73 -10.55 10.73
N ALA A 65 -13.90 -11.70 11.40
CA ALA A 65 -14.25 -12.96 10.74
C ALA A 65 -15.61 -12.88 10.04
N GLY A 66 -16.59 -12.21 10.66
CA GLY A 66 -17.90 -11.95 10.06
C GLY A 66 -17.79 -11.16 8.76
N LEU A 67 -16.97 -10.10 8.72
CA LEU A 67 -16.76 -9.28 7.53
C LEU A 67 -16.07 -10.05 6.39
N TYR A 68 -15.05 -10.87 6.70
CA TYR A 68 -14.43 -11.70 5.66
C TYR A 68 -15.35 -12.81 5.18
N ARG A 69 -16.12 -13.45 6.06
CA ARG A 69 -17.16 -14.41 5.64
C ARG A 69 -18.20 -13.75 4.75
N ARG A 70 -18.59 -12.51 5.06
CA ARG A 70 -19.50 -11.71 4.22
C ARG A 70 -18.96 -11.50 2.82
N CYS A 71 -17.64 -11.38 2.65
CA CYS A 71 -17.05 -11.24 1.32
C CYS A 71 -17.39 -12.41 0.38
N PHE A 72 -17.67 -13.60 0.93
CA PHE A 72 -17.92 -14.84 0.20
C PHE A 72 -19.39 -15.30 0.22
N THR A 73 -20.34 -14.48 0.68
CA THR A 73 -21.75 -14.89 0.83
C THR A 73 -22.42 -15.27 -0.48
N HIS A 74 -21.94 -14.74 -1.61
CA HIS A 74 -22.46 -15.06 -2.95
C HIS A 74 -21.57 -16.07 -3.68
N GLY A 75 -20.84 -16.89 -2.94
CA GLY A 75 -19.94 -17.94 -3.45
C GLY A 75 -18.47 -17.54 -3.43
N PHE A 76 -17.60 -18.51 -3.74
CA PHE A 76 -16.14 -18.34 -3.62
C PHE A 76 -15.60 -17.18 -4.49
N ARG A 77 -16.02 -17.08 -5.75
CA ARG A 77 -15.60 -16.02 -6.67
C ARG A 77 -16.00 -14.62 -6.20
N SER A 78 -17.02 -14.54 -5.34
CA SER A 78 -17.61 -13.28 -4.90
C SER A 78 -16.66 -12.46 -3.99
N GLY A 79 -15.65 -13.10 -3.39
CA GLY A 79 -14.61 -12.40 -2.62
C GLY A 79 -13.65 -11.56 -3.46
N TRP A 80 -13.52 -11.85 -4.76
CA TRP A 80 -12.62 -11.15 -5.70
C TRP A 80 -13.32 -10.10 -6.55
N VAL A 81 -14.58 -9.79 -6.24
CA VAL A 81 -15.36 -8.81 -7.00
C VAL A 81 -14.67 -7.44 -6.98
N GLY A 82 -14.52 -6.89 -8.19
CA GLY A 82 -13.85 -5.61 -8.43
C GLY A 82 -12.32 -5.67 -8.28
N GLY A 83 -11.70 -6.82 -8.03
CA GLY A 83 -10.26 -6.95 -7.80
C GLY A 83 -9.40 -6.57 -9.01
N LEU A 84 -9.92 -6.75 -10.24
CA LEU A 84 -9.20 -6.37 -11.46
C LEU A 84 -8.95 -4.87 -11.58
N TRP A 85 -9.86 -4.03 -11.07
CA TRP A 85 -9.74 -2.57 -11.18
C TRP A 85 -8.42 -2.05 -10.61
N PRO A 86 -8.03 -2.39 -9.36
CA PRO A 86 -6.75 -1.97 -8.79
C PRO A 86 -5.55 -2.81 -9.25
N SER A 87 -5.74 -4.02 -9.78
CA SER A 87 -4.62 -4.84 -10.25
C SER A 87 -3.94 -4.25 -11.47
N ILE A 88 -4.69 -3.66 -12.41
CA ILE A 88 -4.11 -3.03 -13.61
C ILE A 88 -3.17 -1.85 -13.26
N PRO A 89 -3.60 -0.83 -12.50
CA PRO A 89 -2.73 0.28 -12.11
C PRO A 89 -1.66 -0.13 -11.08
N ALA A 90 -1.69 -1.37 -10.57
CA ALA A 90 -0.60 -1.88 -9.73
C ALA A 90 0.72 -1.91 -10.51
N ILE A 91 0.70 -2.15 -11.82
CA ILE A 91 1.91 -2.17 -12.66
C ILE A 91 2.72 -0.87 -12.51
N PRO A 92 2.17 0.31 -12.87
CA PRO A 92 2.87 1.57 -12.67
C PRO A 92 3.00 1.95 -11.19
N GLN A 93 2.09 1.53 -10.30
CA GLN A 93 2.20 1.77 -8.86
C GLN A 93 3.51 1.20 -8.28
N PHE A 94 3.84 -0.06 -8.57
CA PHE A 94 5.06 -0.68 -8.04
C PHE A 94 6.33 -0.06 -8.65
N CYS A 95 6.28 0.39 -9.91
CA CYS A 95 7.36 1.19 -10.50
C CYS A 95 7.55 2.54 -9.77
N VAL A 96 6.44 3.13 -9.30
CA VAL A 96 6.48 4.38 -8.54
C VAL A 96 7.06 4.18 -7.14
N LEU A 97 6.70 3.08 -6.47
CA LEU A 97 7.15 2.77 -5.12
C LEU A 97 8.64 2.44 -5.02
N GLY A 98 9.23 1.84 -6.04
CA GLY A 98 10.66 1.52 -6.09
C GLY A 98 11.46 2.58 -6.84
N PRO A 99 11.67 2.43 -8.15
CA PRO A 99 12.50 3.31 -8.98
C PRO A 99 12.22 4.81 -8.86
N MET A 100 10.97 5.22 -9.04
CA MET A 100 10.64 6.65 -9.03
C MET A 100 10.84 7.28 -7.66
N TYR A 101 10.67 6.51 -6.58
CA TYR A 101 11.01 7.00 -5.24
C TYR A 101 12.50 7.37 -5.15
N HIS A 102 13.40 6.52 -5.64
CA HIS A 102 14.83 6.80 -5.63
C HIS A 102 15.18 8.00 -6.52
N LEU A 103 14.50 8.14 -7.65
CA LEU A 103 14.60 9.33 -8.49
C LEU A 103 14.15 10.59 -7.75
N TYR A 104 12.98 10.58 -7.10
CA TYR A 104 12.56 11.74 -6.30
C TYR A 104 13.50 12.01 -5.12
N ALA A 105 14.09 10.98 -4.53
CA ALA A 105 15.02 11.12 -3.42
C ALA A 105 16.34 11.79 -3.81
N SER A 106 16.81 11.58 -5.06
CA SER A 106 18.01 12.26 -5.54
C SER A 106 17.79 13.78 -5.74
N PHE A 107 16.56 14.20 -6.03
CA PHE A 107 16.23 15.62 -6.21
C PHE A 107 15.76 16.33 -4.93
N LEU A 108 14.97 15.65 -4.08
CA LEU A 108 14.21 16.27 -2.99
C LEU A 108 14.58 15.73 -1.60
N GLY A 109 15.49 14.75 -1.53
CA GLY A 109 15.77 14.00 -0.31
C GLY A 109 14.67 12.99 0.04
N GLN A 110 14.94 12.14 1.03
CA GLN A 110 14.08 10.98 1.38
C GLN A 110 12.65 11.38 1.78
N GLN A 111 12.50 12.50 2.49
CA GLN A 111 11.19 12.99 2.96
C GLN A 111 10.36 13.58 1.81
N GLY A 112 10.98 14.39 0.94
CA GLY A 112 10.32 14.91 -0.25
C GLY A 112 9.90 13.81 -1.22
N ALA A 113 10.76 12.81 -1.40
CA ALA A 113 10.46 11.62 -2.19
C ALA A 113 9.23 10.88 -1.71
N LEU A 114 9.09 10.69 -0.39
CA LEU A 114 7.92 10.02 0.19
C LEU A 114 6.62 10.75 -0.18
N VAL A 115 6.60 12.07 -0.08
CA VAL A 115 5.41 12.86 -0.44
C VAL A 115 5.12 12.78 -1.94
N CYS A 116 6.13 12.96 -2.79
CA CYS A 116 5.98 12.90 -4.25
C CYS A 116 5.52 11.51 -4.73
N THR A 117 6.08 10.44 -4.18
CA THR A 117 5.67 9.07 -4.45
C THR A 117 4.22 8.86 -4.01
N ALA A 118 3.80 9.35 -2.84
CA ALA A 118 2.44 9.16 -2.33
C ALA A 118 1.40 9.85 -3.24
N VAL A 119 1.71 11.06 -3.70
CA VAL A 119 0.86 11.82 -4.62
C VAL A 119 0.78 11.10 -5.98
N THR A 120 1.92 10.67 -6.52
CA THR A 120 2.00 9.95 -7.80
C THR A 120 1.21 8.63 -7.74
N GLU A 121 1.44 7.82 -6.71
CA GLU A 121 0.71 6.59 -6.45
C GLU A 121 -0.80 6.84 -6.34
N THR A 122 -1.20 7.92 -5.66
CA THR A 122 -2.62 8.28 -5.53
C THR A 122 -3.22 8.63 -6.88
N ALA A 123 -2.54 9.43 -7.70
CA ALA A 123 -3.02 9.81 -9.03
C ALA A 123 -3.26 8.58 -9.92
N ILE A 124 -2.40 7.57 -9.80
CA ILE A 124 -2.49 6.31 -10.55
C ILE A 124 -3.61 5.41 -10.01
N THR A 125 -3.73 5.29 -8.70
CA THR A 125 -4.52 4.21 -8.08
C THR A 125 -5.88 4.65 -7.54
N TYR A 126 -6.14 5.95 -7.37
CA TYR A 126 -7.33 6.45 -6.68
C TYR A 126 -8.63 6.00 -7.36
N GLY A 127 -8.78 6.21 -8.66
CA GLY A 127 -10.02 5.89 -9.38
C GLY A 127 -10.32 4.39 -9.33
N ALA A 128 -9.29 3.57 -9.52
CA ALA A 128 -9.38 2.13 -9.52
C ALA A 128 -9.71 1.55 -8.13
N ASN A 129 -9.05 2.05 -7.08
CA ASN A 129 -9.36 1.69 -5.70
C ASN A 129 -10.78 2.14 -5.32
N THR A 130 -11.22 3.31 -5.79
CA THR A 130 -12.57 3.83 -5.56
C THR A 130 -13.58 2.90 -6.21
N ARG A 131 -13.36 2.55 -7.49
CA ARG A 131 -14.24 1.67 -8.24
C ARG A 131 -14.35 0.27 -7.61
N ASN A 132 -13.23 -0.30 -7.15
CA ASN A 132 -13.26 -1.57 -6.41
C ASN A 132 -14.09 -1.45 -5.13
N ALA A 133 -13.88 -0.40 -4.31
CA ALA A 133 -14.63 -0.20 -3.08
C ALA A 133 -16.15 -0.05 -3.32
N GLU A 134 -16.55 0.75 -4.32
CA GLU A 134 -17.96 0.94 -4.63
C GLU A 134 -18.62 -0.34 -5.18
N VAL A 135 -17.92 -1.10 -6.03
CA VAL A 135 -18.41 -2.38 -6.58
C VAL A 135 -18.53 -3.42 -5.47
N ALA A 136 -17.54 -3.52 -4.60
CA ALA A 136 -17.59 -4.38 -3.42
C ALA A 136 -18.78 -3.98 -2.54
N TYR A 137 -18.93 -2.71 -2.16
CA TYR A 137 -20.07 -2.22 -1.38
C TYR A 137 -21.42 -2.60 -2.01
N ASN A 138 -21.60 -2.34 -3.31
CA ASN A 138 -22.82 -2.63 -4.05
C ASN A 138 -23.24 -4.11 -4.03
N GLN A 139 -22.28 -5.01 -3.91
CA GLN A 139 -22.54 -6.44 -3.82
C GLN A 139 -23.25 -6.82 -2.52
N TYR A 140 -22.98 -6.11 -1.43
CA TYR A 140 -23.45 -6.50 -0.08
C TYR A 140 -24.63 -5.66 0.43
N VAL A 141 -25.01 -4.61 -0.30
CA VAL A 141 -26.18 -3.80 0.04
C VAL A 141 -27.40 -4.16 -0.82
N PRO A 142 -28.63 -4.00 -0.28
CA PRO A 142 -29.85 -4.16 -1.06
C PRO A 142 -29.84 -3.29 -2.31
N ARG A 143 -30.54 -3.73 -3.37
CA ARG A 143 -30.54 -3.05 -4.69
C ARG A 143 -30.90 -1.55 -4.61
N LYS A 144 -31.82 -1.18 -3.71
CA LYS A 144 -32.24 0.21 -3.44
C LYS A 144 -31.11 1.10 -2.87
N ASP A 145 -30.18 0.48 -2.14
CA ASP A 145 -29.10 1.17 -1.44
C ASP A 145 -27.80 1.20 -2.25
N ARG A 146 -27.76 0.51 -3.40
CA ARG A 146 -26.61 0.52 -4.32
C ARG A 146 -26.32 1.91 -4.85
N LEU A 147 -25.04 2.14 -5.10
CA LEU A 147 -24.49 3.29 -5.81
C LEU A 147 -24.71 3.08 -7.31
N THR A 148 -25.36 4.02 -7.99
CA THR A 148 -25.66 3.94 -9.43
C THR A 148 -24.56 4.58 -10.29
N ASN A 149 -24.03 5.72 -9.87
CA ASN A 149 -23.01 6.48 -10.59
C ASN A 149 -21.61 6.14 -10.07
N LEU A 150 -21.17 4.91 -10.32
CA LEU A 150 -19.85 4.43 -9.91
C LEU A 150 -18.74 5.26 -10.56
N THR A 151 -17.70 5.57 -9.78
CA THR A 151 -16.55 6.37 -10.21
C THR A 151 -15.79 5.64 -11.34
N PRO A 152 -15.39 6.33 -12.42
CA PRO A 152 -14.53 5.74 -13.44
C PRO A 152 -13.16 5.35 -12.86
N ALA A 153 -12.63 4.18 -13.25
CA ALA A 153 -11.38 3.65 -12.71
C ALA A 153 -10.15 4.53 -13.00
N TYR A 154 -10.20 5.32 -14.09
CA TYR A 154 -9.12 6.23 -14.49
C TYR A 154 -9.26 7.64 -13.89
N LYS A 155 -10.31 7.92 -13.11
CA LYS A 155 -10.49 9.26 -12.52
C LYS A 155 -9.50 9.44 -11.36
N PRO A 156 -8.53 10.37 -11.42
CA PRO A 156 -7.44 10.43 -10.45
C PRO A 156 -7.81 11.16 -9.15
N ILE A 157 -8.95 11.86 -9.12
CA ILE A 157 -9.37 12.70 -7.99
C ILE A 157 -10.87 12.62 -7.72
N GLY A 158 -11.24 12.71 -6.45
CA GLY A 158 -12.62 12.70 -6.01
C GLY A 158 -12.77 12.74 -4.48
N PRO A 159 -13.95 12.39 -3.96
CA PRO A 159 -14.21 12.34 -2.52
C PRO A 159 -13.22 11.42 -1.80
N GLY A 160 -12.48 11.97 -0.84
CA GLY A 160 -11.49 11.20 -0.07
C GLY A 160 -10.14 11.01 -0.74
N ALA A 161 -9.86 11.64 -1.89
CA ALA A 161 -8.54 11.58 -2.51
C ALA A 161 -7.40 12.01 -1.56
N PHE A 162 -7.63 13.04 -0.76
CA PHE A 162 -6.67 13.45 0.27
C PHE A 162 -6.44 12.35 1.32
N MET A 163 -7.50 11.71 1.83
CA MET A 163 -7.38 10.60 2.78
C MET A 163 -6.67 9.39 2.15
N HIS A 164 -6.86 9.17 0.86
CA HIS A 164 -6.10 8.17 0.11
C HIS A 164 -4.61 8.53 -0.03
N ALA A 165 -4.28 9.80 -0.31
CA ALA A 165 -2.89 10.22 -0.36
C ALA A 165 -2.21 10.08 1.00
N THR A 166 -2.87 10.51 2.07
CA THR A 166 -2.36 10.37 3.44
C THR A 166 -2.18 8.90 3.82
N ARG A 167 -3.14 8.01 3.50
CA ARG A 167 -2.96 6.57 3.80
C ARG A 167 -1.79 5.96 3.03
N ASN A 168 -1.52 6.41 1.80
CA ASN A 168 -0.41 5.93 0.98
C ASN A 168 0.94 6.40 1.53
N ALA A 169 1.04 7.70 1.87
CA ALA A 169 2.22 8.26 2.51
C ALA A 169 2.57 7.52 3.80
N LEU A 170 1.59 7.33 4.69
CA LEU A 170 1.77 6.57 5.93
C LEU A 170 2.09 5.10 5.67
N GLY A 171 1.48 4.51 4.63
CA GLY A 171 1.78 3.18 4.11
C GLY A 171 3.28 3.00 3.82
N MET A 172 3.86 3.95 3.09
CA MET A 172 5.27 3.92 2.72
C MET A 172 6.22 4.16 3.90
N CYS A 173 5.79 4.89 4.94
CA CYS A 173 6.60 5.03 6.16
C CYS A 173 6.97 3.66 6.76
N GLY A 174 6.13 2.63 6.60
CA GLY A 174 6.46 1.26 7.01
C GLY A 174 7.77 0.79 6.40
N MET A 175 7.86 0.80 5.07
CA MET A 175 9.04 0.32 4.34
C MET A 175 10.24 1.26 4.46
N ARG A 176 10.01 2.58 4.49
CA ARG A 176 11.08 3.58 4.33
C ARG A 176 11.60 4.17 5.64
N VAL A 177 10.80 4.13 6.71
CA VAL A 177 11.13 4.76 7.99
C VAL A 177 11.22 3.72 9.12
N PHE A 178 10.28 2.78 9.17
CA PHE A 178 10.20 1.83 10.29
C PHE A 178 10.98 0.53 10.06
N ALA A 179 11.16 0.08 8.83
CA ALA A 179 11.79 -1.21 8.54
C ALA A 179 13.23 -1.32 9.06
N ALA A 180 14.08 -0.33 8.77
CA ALA A 180 15.49 -0.35 9.18
C ALA A 180 15.72 -0.45 10.70
N PRO A 181 15.13 0.42 11.55
CA PRO A 181 15.31 0.30 13.00
C PRO A 181 14.73 -1.00 13.58
N LEU A 182 13.66 -1.53 12.97
CA LEU A 182 13.09 -2.81 13.38
C LEU A 182 13.97 -4.00 12.98
N ASP A 183 14.59 -3.97 11.81
CA ASP A 183 15.53 -5.02 11.38
C ASP A 183 16.77 -5.05 12.28
N GLU A 184 17.32 -3.88 12.64
CA GLU A 184 18.46 -3.78 13.57
C GLU A 184 18.14 -4.40 14.94
N HIS A 185 16.91 -4.20 15.43
CA HIS A 185 16.47 -4.82 16.67
C HIS A 185 16.20 -6.32 16.50
N MET A 186 15.55 -6.73 15.41
CA MET A 186 15.20 -8.12 15.15
C MET A 186 16.42 -9.01 14.92
N CYS A 187 17.49 -8.50 14.30
CA CYS A 187 18.74 -9.23 14.13
C CYS A 187 19.39 -9.62 15.47
N LYS A 188 19.06 -8.93 16.57
CA LYS A 188 19.55 -9.26 17.92
C LYS A 188 18.78 -10.43 18.56
N VAL A 189 17.56 -10.71 18.07
CA VAL A 189 16.64 -11.73 18.63
C VAL A 189 16.55 -12.96 17.73
N VAL A 190 16.52 -12.76 16.41
CA VAL A 190 16.33 -13.81 15.40
C VAL A 190 17.66 -14.09 14.72
N ARG A 191 18.17 -15.32 14.89
CA ARG A 191 19.49 -15.72 14.35
C ARG A 191 19.53 -15.85 12.83
N ASN A 192 18.40 -16.19 12.19
CA ASN A 192 18.33 -16.31 10.74
C ASN A 192 18.11 -14.91 10.13
N PRO A 193 19.05 -14.38 9.33
CA PRO A 193 18.96 -13.03 8.78
C PRO A 193 17.77 -12.81 7.85
N GLN A 194 17.42 -13.81 7.05
CA GLN A 194 16.27 -13.75 6.13
C GLN A 194 14.95 -13.70 6.92
N ALA A 195 14.82 -14.56 7.93
CA ALA A 195 13.66 -14.57 8.81
C ALA A 195 13.54 -13.28 9.62
N SER A 196 14.65 -12.74 10.13
CA SER A 196 14.72 -11.43 10.80
C SER A 196 14.15 -10.34 9.92
N ARG A 197 14.67 -10.21 8.69
CA ARG A 197 14.24 -9.19 7.74
C ARG A 197 12.78 -9.33 7.34
N MET A 198 12.29 -10.54 7.11
CA MET A 198 10.87 -10.77 6.81
C MET A 198 9.97 -10.37 7.99
N LEU A 199 10.38 -10.68 9.21
CA LEU A 199 9.63 -10.32 10.41
C LEU A 199 9.64 -8.81 10.65
N SER A 200 10.79 -8.15 10.48
CA SER A 200 10.88 -6.69 10.61
C SER A 200 10.01 -5.98 9.57
N ASP A 201 10.04 -6.42 8.30
CA ASP A 201 9.20 -5.87 7.23
C ASP A 201 7.70 -6.05 7.54
N PHE A 202 7.32 -7.23 8.05
CA PHE A 202 5.96 -7.52 8.45
C PHE A 202 5.51 -6.61 9.60
N MET A 203 6.32 -6.45 10.64
CA MET A 203 5.99 -5.59 11.77
C MET A 203 5.94 -4.11 11.38
N ALA A 204 6.90 -3.64 10.56
CA ALA A 204 6.92 -2.29 10.03
C ALA A 204 5.64 -1.99 9.24
N SER A 205 5.20 -2.95 8.42
CA SER A 205 3.95 -2.90 7.67
C SER A 205 2.72 -2.93 8.56
N CYS A 206 2.73 -3.68 9.66
CA CYS A 206 1.66 -3.66 10.66
C CYS A 206 1.56 -2.30 11.36
N LEU A 207 2.69 -1.72 11.80
CA LEU A 207 2.73 -0.40 12.43
C LEU A 207 2.21 0.69 11.49
N SER A 208 2.70 0.71 10.26
CA SER A 208 2.20 1.59 9.21
C SER A 208 0.71 1.34 8.90
N GLY A 209 0.28 0.08 8.90
CA GLY A 209 -1.11 -0.33 8.78
C GLY A 209 -1.97 0.29 9.88
N ALA A 210 -1.55 0.18 11.14
CA ALA A 210 -2.26 0.74 12.29
C ALA A 210 -2.37 2.27 12.21
N ILE A 211 -1.28 2.96 11.88
CA ILE A 211 -1.26 4.44 11.77
C ILE A 211 -2.10 4.92 10.58
N SER A 212 -2.08 4.19 9.45
CA SER A 212 -2.86 4.54 8.24
C SER A 212 -4.34 4.14 8.31
N MET A 213 -4.74 3.32 9.28
CA MET A 213 -6.10 2.79 9.43
C MET A 213 -7.20 3.87 9.42
N PRO A 214 -7.16 4.93 10.26
CA PRO A 214 -8.24 5.90 10.30
C PRO A 214 -8.44 6.61 8.95
N PHE A 215 -7.36 6.94 8.25
CA PHE A 215 -7.41 7.56 6.92
C PHE A 215 -7.99 6.60 5.87
N ASN A 216 -7.61 5.33 5.93
CA ASN A 216 -8.17 4.30 5.06
C ASN A 216 -9.68 4.13 5.28
N GLN A 217 -10.13 4.14 6.53
CA GLN A 217 -11.54 3.95 6.89
C GLN A 217 -12.39 5.18 6.52
N VAL A 218 -11.88 6.39 6.75
CA VAL A 218 -12.54 7.63 6.29
C VAL A 218 -12.61 7.68 4.75
N TYR A 219 -11.55 7.28 4.05
CA TYR A 219 -11.58 7.14 2.59
C TYR A 219 -12.68 6.17 2.14
N ASN A 220 -12.72 4.97 2.72
CA ASN A 220 -13.71 3.95 2.38
C ASN A 220 -15.13 4.45 2.66
N PHE A 221 -15.34 5.11 3.80
CA PHE A 221 -16.60 5.76 4.15
C PHE A 221 -17.02 6.80 3.09
N PHE A 222 -16.11 7.68 2.67
CA PHE A 222 -16.39 8.71 1.68
C PHE A 222 -16.77 8.16 0.30
N VAL A 223 -16.15 7.08 -0.14
CA VAL A 223 -16.43 6.52 -1.47
C VAL A 223 -17.66 5.60 -1.48
N THR A 224 -18.05 5.06 -0.32
CA THR A 224 -19.19 4.12 -0.21
C THR A 224 -20.47 4.75 0.37
N SER A 225 -20.40 5.90 1.06
CA SER A 225 -21.58 6.60 1.60
C SER A 225 -22.21 7.54 0.57
N LYS A 226 -23.53 7.41 0.33
CA LYS A 226 -24.29 8.35 -0.52
C LYS A 226 -24.22 9.78 0.01
N GLU A 227 -24.35 9.95 1.32
CA GLU A 227 -24.31 11.24 2.01
C GLU A 227 -22.94 11.93 1.82
N ALA A 228 -21.85 11.21 2.07
CA ALA A 228 -20.51 11.78 1.97
C ALA A 228 -20.14 12.20 0.54
N ARG A 229 -20.66 11.49 -0.46
CA ARG A 229 -20.44 11.81 -1.88
C ARG A 229 -21.11 13.11 -2.29
N GLN A 230 -22.31 13.37 -1.77
CA GLN A 230 -23.09 14.58 -2.05
C GLN A 230 -22.65 15.78 -1.20
N ALA A 231 -22.00 15.54 -0.07
CA ALA A 231 -21.50 16.58 0.82
C ALA A 231 -20.45 17.49 0.15
N THR A 232 -20.52 18.78 0.48
CA THR A 232 -19.48 19.79 0.18
C THR A 232 -18.18 19.48 0.94
N ARG A 233 -17.07 20.17 0.58
CA ARG A 233 -15.76 19.95 1.23
C ARG A 233 -15.80 20.16 2.75
N ILE A 234 -16.50 21.20 3.20
CA ILE A 234 -16.63 21.53 4.63
C ILE A 234 -17.49 20.48 5.34
N GLN A 235 -18.63 20.11 4.74
CA GLN A 235 -19.50 19.05 5.28
C GLN A 235 -18.78 17.71 5.39
N ARG A 236 -17.88 17.38 4.45
CA ARG A 236 -17.07 16.14 4.53
C ARG A 236 -16.16 16.10 5.75
N VAL A 237 -15.59 17.23 6.18
CA VAL A 237 -14.79 17.29 7.41
C VAL A 237 -15.66 16.95 8.61
N ALA A 238 -16.83 17.58 8.72
CA ALA A 238 -17.79 17.30 9.80
C ALA A 238 -18.26 15.83 9.79
N LEU A 239 -18.54 15.27 8.60
CA LEU A 239 -18.90 13.86 8.43
C LEU A 239 -17.76 12.92 8.81
N ALA A 240 -16.51 13.22 8.45
CA ALA A 240 -15.36 12.41 8.84
C ALA A 240 -15.16 12.41 10.36
N THR A 241 -15.24 13.57 11.02
CA THR A 241 -15.13 13.66 12.47
C THR A 241 -16.27 12.90 13.15
N THR A 242 -17.50 13.06 12.66
CA THR A 242 -18.67 12.33 13.18
C THR A 242 -18.52 10.83 12.98
N TYR A 243 -18.07 10.41 11.81
CA TYR A 243 -17.78 9.03 11.48
C TYR A 243 -16.75 8.44 12.44
N LEU A 244 -15.57 9.07 12.59
CA LEU A 244 -14.51 8.59 13.48
C LEU A 244 -14.96 8.50 14.94
N ARG A 245 -15.67 9.51 15.44
CA ARG A 245 -16.21 9.51 16.81
C ARG A 245 -17.20 8.37 17.00
N ARG A 246 -18.15 8.20 16.07
CA ARG A 246 -19.13 7.10 16.16
C ARG A 246 -18.46 5.75 16.02
N GLN A 247 -17.53 5.58 15.09
CA GLN A 247 -16.91 4.29 14.81
C GLN A 247 -16.03 3.83 15.97
N TYR A 248 -15.22 4.74 16.53
CA TYR A 248 -14.11 4.37 17.42
C TYR A 248 -14.27 4.81 18.86
N LEU A 249 -15.29 5.60 19.21
CA LEU A 249 -15.55 5.98 20.59
C LEU A 249 -16.92 5.45 21.04
N THR A 250 -16.96 4.93 22.27
CA THR A 250 -18.18 4.52 22.94
C THR A 250 -18.31 5.28 24.25
N THR A 251 -19.47 5.88 24.48
CA THR A 251 -19.80 6.51 25.76
C THR A 251 -20.44 5.47 26.67
N THR A 252 -19.85 5.24 27.83
CA THR A 252 -20.40 4.33 28.85
C THR A 252 -21.50 5.02 29.67
N PRO A 253 -22.32 4.27 30.43
CA PRO A 253 -23.44 4.85 31.19
C PRO A 253 -23.02 5.92 32.22
N ASP A 254 -21.77 5.88 32.69
CA ASP A 254 -21.14 6.86 33.57
C ASP A 254 -20.71 8.16 32.85
N GLY A 255 -20.92 8.25 31.54
CA GLY A 255 -20.47 9.37 30.70
C GLY A 255 -19.01 9.31 30.25
N SER A 256 -18.23 8.29 30.66
CA SER A 256 -16.83 8.17 30.22
C SER A 256 -16.73 7.75 28.75
N VAL A 257 -15.74 8.28 28.04
CA VAL A 257 -15.49 7.97 26.62
C VAL A 257 -14.36 6.95 26.53
N ARG A 258 -14.65 5.79 25.92
CA ARG A 258 -13.69 4.69 25.79
C ARG A 258 -13.48 4.31 24.32
N PRO A 259 -12.28 3.83 23.94
CA PRO A 259 -12.05 3.25 22.62
C PRO A 259 -12.97 2.05 22.36
N SER A 260 -13.61 2.05 21.20
CA SER A 260 -14.47 0.96 20.75
C SER A 260 -13.65 -0.27 20.36
N ARG A 261 -14.18 -1.47 20.62
CA ARG A 261 -13.60 -2.73 20.10
C ARG A 261 -13.50 -2.75 18.57
N ILE A 262 -14.30 -1.92 17.90
CA ILE A 262 -14.25 -1.71 16.44
C ILE A 262 -12.92 -1.12 15.99
N MET A 263 -12.27 -0.29 16.82
CA MET A 263 -10.95 0.24 16.51
C MET A 263 -9.92 -0.88 16.38
N LEU A 264 -9.92 -1.84 17.31
CA LEU A 264 -9.03 -2.99 17.29
C LEU A 264 -9.32 -3.90 16.08
N ARG A 265 -10.61 -4.10 15.75
CA ARG A 265 -11.03 -4.85 14.56
C ARG A 265 -10.47 -4.22 13.28
N ASP A 266 -10.73 -2.93 13.05
CA ASP A 266 -10.34 -2.24 11.83
C ASP A 266 -8.82 -2.11 11.72
N MET A 267 -8.14 -1.90 12.85
CA MET A 267 -6.68 -1.93 12.95
C MET A 267 -6.13 -3.30 12.56
N GLY A 268 -6.64 -4.38 13.16
CA GLY A 268 -6.21 -5.75 12.86
C GLY A 268 -6.42 -6.12 11.39
N MET A 269 -7.57 -5.79 10.81
CA MET A 269 -7.83 -5.98 9.38
C MET A 269 -6.86 -5.21 8.49
N ARG A 270 -6.52 -3.97 8.88
CA ARG A 270 -5.61 -3.13 8.11
C ARG A 270 -4.16 -3.62 8.20
N CYS A 271 -3.72 -4.02 9.39
CA CYS A 271 -2.41 -4.65 9.61
C CYS A 271 -2.29 -5.96 8.83
N LEU A 272 -3.31 -6.82 8.90
CA LEU A 272 -3.33 -8.07 8.15
C LEU A 272 -3.20 -7.81 6.65
N TYR A 273 -4.01 -6.90 6.10
CA TYR A 273 -3.93 -6.58 4.68
C TYR A 273 -2.56 -5.98 4.28
N ALA A 274 -2.06 -4.98 5.01
CA ALA A 274 -0.80 -4.32 4.69
C ALA A 274 0.41 -5.26 4.86
N GLY A 275 0.49 -5.95 6.00
CA GLY A 275 1.56 -6.91 6.29
C GLY A 275 1.61 -8.05 5.29
N THR A 276 0.46 -8.67 4.98
CA THR A 276 0.42 -9.74 3.98
C THR A 276 0.79 -9.23 2.57
N LEU A 277 0.33 -8.04 2.17
CA LEU A 277 0.66 -7.46 0.88
C LEU A 277 2.15 -7.26 0.69
N PHE A 278 2.81 -6.62 1.65
CA PHE A 278 4.24 -6.35 1.54
C PHE A 278 5.07 -7.62 1.69
N CYS A 279 4.70 -8.55 2.56
CA CYS A 279 5.42 -9.81 2.70
C CYS A 279 5.37 -10.68 1.44
N ILE A 280 4.18 -10.85 0.84
CA ILE A 280 4.07 -11.65 -0.39
C ILE A 280 4.84 -10.96 -1.52
N TYR A 281 4.69 -9.64 -1.68
CA TYR A 281 5.41 -8.91 -2.73
C TYR A 281 6.93 -8.98 -2.55
N ALA A 282 7.44 -8.71 -1.34
CA ALA A 282 8.87 -8.81 -1.05
C ALA A 282 9.42 -10.22 -1.28
N THR A 283 8.61 -11.25 -1.02
CA THR A 283 8.98 -12.64 -1.34
C THR A 283 9.10 -12.85 -2.84
N ILE A 284 8.13 -12.39 -3.63
CA ILE A 284 8.16 -12.49 -5.11
C ILE A 284 9.37 -11.73 -5.67
N GLU A 285 9.59 -10.50 -5.20
CA GLU A 285 10.70 -9.66 -5.62
C GLU A 285 12.05 -10.32 -5.36
N ARG A 286 12.31 -10.78 -4.13
CA ARG A 286 13.57 -11.44 -3.76
C ARG A 286 13.81 -12.70 -4.58
N ASN A 287 12.80 -13.56 -4.71
CA ASN A 287 12.94 -14.79 -5.49
C ASN A 287 13.23 -14.48 -6.97
N LEU A 288 12.58 -13.47 -7.55
CA LEU A 288 12.84 -13.08 -8.94
C LEU A 288 14.25 -12.52 -9.12
N VAL A 289 14.70 -11.64 -8.22
CA VAL A 289 16.06 -11.07 -8.27
C VAL A 289 17.12 -12.15 -8.12
N GLU A 290 16.97 -13.06 -7.15
CA GLU A 290 17.93 -14.14 -6.89
C GLU A 290 18.03 -15.13 -8.07
N ASN A 291 16.90 -15.43 -8.73
CA ASN A 291 16.86 -16.42 -9.81
C ASN A 291 16.93 -15.78 -11.22
N TRP A 292 17.02 -14.46 -11.33
CA TRP A 292 17.00 -13.76 -12.61
C TRP A 292 18.11 -14.21 -13.59
N PRO A 293 19.39 -14.34 -13.16
CA PRO A 293 20.47 -14.76 -14.06
C PRO A 293 20.18 -16.10 -14.75
N TYR A 294 19.66 -17.05 -13.99
CA TYR A 294 19.29 -18.38 -14.49
C TYR A 294 18.10 -18.33 -15.45
N LEU A 295 17.10 -17.49 -15.18
CA LEU A 295 15.97 -17.30 -16.08
C LEU A 295 16.42 -16.68 -17.40
N THR A 296 17.31 -15.69 -17.37
CA THR A 296 17.84 -15.06 -18.58
C THR A 296 18.69 -16.01 -19.43
N GLU A 297 19.48 -16.88 -18.81
CA GLU A 297 20.25 -17.91 -19.52
C GLU A 297 19.32 -18.87 -20.28
N ARG A 298 18.23 -19.31 -19.64
CA ARG A 298 17.25 -20.22 -20.28
C ARG A 298 16.36 -19.57 -21.34
N LEU A 299 16.09 -18.28 -21.22
CA LEU A 299 15.21 -17.55 -22.15
C LEU A 299 15.95 -16.97 -23.35
N SER A 300 17.29 -16.93 -23.31
CA SER A 300 18.10 -16.48 -24.44
C SER A 300 18.04 -17.56 -25.54
N PRO A 301 17.46 -17.27 -26.72
CA PRO A 301 17.47 -18.23 -27.81
C PRO A 301 18.92 -18.53 -28.21
N SER A 302 19.27 -19.81 -28.18
CA SER A 302 20.54 -20.36 -28.66
C SER A 302 20.73 -20.15 -30.14
#